data_AF-A0A5J6WYE9-F1
#
_entry.id   AF-A0A5J6WYE9-F1
#
_cell.length_a   1.000
_cell.length_b   1.000
_cell.length_c   1.000
_cell.angle_alpha   90.00
_cell.angle_beta   90.00
_cell.angle_gamma   90.00
#
_symmetry.space_group_name_H-M   'P 1'
#
loop_
_entity.id
_entity.type
_entity.pdbx_description
1 polymer ?
#
loop_
_entity_poly.entity_id
_entity_poly.type
_entity_poly.pdbx_seq_one_letter_code
_entity_poly.pdbx_strand_id
1 'polypeptide(L)' 'MTIIFNRDGINLPVSQALLILLSQEVERTNLDLSRCTQLTFNFRNPGYSAEQGGVHPVEIRLVCGLDDWLWI' A
#
# COMPACT_ATOMS: atom_id res chain seq x y z
N MET A 1 -1.09 -14.12 1.89
CA MET A 1 -2.44 -13.53 2.07
C MET A 1 -2.56 -12.42 1.07
N THR A 2 -3.56 -12.46 0.20
CA THR A 2 -3.71 -11.51 -0.89
C THR A 2 -4.69 -10.40 -0.50
N ILE A 3 -4.31 -9.14 -0.71
CA ILE A 3 -5.22 -8.01 -0.52
C ILE A 3 -6.25 -8.01 -1.66
N ILE A 4 -7.53 -7.94 -1.32
CA ILE A 4 -8.62 -7.73 -2.28
C ILE A 4 -8.80 -6.21 -2.41
N PHE A 5 -8.31 -5.62 -3.49
CA PHE A 5 -8.39 -4.17 -3.69
C PHE A 5 -9.70 -3.75 -4.34
N ASN A 6 -10.40 -2.79 -3.74
CA ASN A 6 -11.50 -2.10 -4.40
C ASN A 6 -10.95 -1.20 -5.50
N ARG A 7 -11.48 -1.35 -6.72
CA ARG A 7 -11.07 -0.53 -7.88
C ARG A 7 -12.09 0.55 -8.26
N ASP A 8 -13.28 0.50 -7.68
CA ASP A 8 -14.38 1.40 -8.02
C ASP A 8 -14.25 2.76 -7.31
N GLY A 9 -13.52 2.82 -6.19
CA GLY A 9 -13.30 4.04 -5.41
C GLY A 9 -12.20 4.98 -5.91
N ILE A 10 -11.53 4.68 -7.03
CA ILE A 10 -10.41 5.48 -7.54
C ILE A 10 -10.61 5.85 -9.01
N ASN A 11 -10.51 7.16 -9.31
CA ASN A 11 -10.69 7.69 -10.67
C ASN A 11 -9.46 7.49 -11.57
N LEU A 12 -8.35 6.99 -11.01
CA LEU A 12 -7.11 6.76 -11.73
C LEU A 12 -6.83 5.25 -11.82
N PRO A 13 -6.41 4.75 -12.99
CA PRO A 13 -6.09 3.33 -13.13
C PRO A 13 -4.88 2.99 -12.26
N VAL A 14 -5.07 2.05 -11.33
CA VAL A 14 -3.98 1.48 -10.54
C VAL A 14 -3.36 0.34 -11.31
N SER A 15 -2.04 0.40 -11.54
CA SER A 15 -1.35 -0.63 -12.31
C SER A 15 -1.35 -1.97 -11.58
N GLN A 16 -1.49 -3.07 -12.33
CA GLN A 16 -1.44 -4.42 -11.77
C GLN A 16 -0.10 -4.69 -11.05
N ALA A 17 0.99 -4.10 -11.53
CA ALA A 17 2.32 -4.22 -10.91
C ALA A 17 2.33 -3.66 -9.48
N LEU A 18 1.67 -2.52 -9.24
CA LEU A 18 1.59 -1.95 -7.89
C LEU A 18 0.77 -2.83 -6.95
N LEU A 19 -0.37 -3.36 -7.41
CA LEU A 19 -1.22 -4.26 -6.60
C LEU A 19 -0.48 -5.52 -6.17
N ILE A 20 0.30 -6.10 -7.07
CA ILE A 20 1.14 -7.26 -6.80
C ILE A 20 2.21 -6.91 -5.76
N LEU A 21 2.90 -5.77 -5.93
CA LEU A 21 3.95 -5.33 -5.00
C LEU A 21 3.40 -5.13 -3.59
N LEU A 22 2.27 -4.44 -3.43
CA LEU A 22 1.65 -4.23 -2.11
C LEU A 22 1.23 -5.54 -1.44
N SER A 23 0.68 -6.48 -2.22
CA SER A 23 0.32 -7.81 -1.69
C SER A 23 1.55 -8.58 -1.22
N GLN A 24 2.64 -8.56 -1.99
CA GLN A 24 3.89 -9.22 -1.62
C GLN A 24 4.49 -8.62 -0.34
N GLU A 25 4.43 -7.31 -0.15
CA GLU A 25 4.92 -6.69 1.09
C GLU A 25 4.11 -7.14 2.31
N VAL A 26 2.78 -7.25 2.21
CA VAL A 26 1.97 -7.80 3.31
C VAL A 26 2.34 -9.27 3.56
N GLU A 27 2.56 -10.07 2.52
CA GLU A 27 2.96 -11.47 2.67
C GLU A 27 4.31 -11.67 3.35
N ARG A 28 5.20 -10.67 3.28
CA ARG A 28 6.48 -10.66 4.00
C ARG A 28 6.32 -10.38 5.50
N THR A 29 5.14 -9.91 5.92
CA THR A 29 4.81 -9.68 7.33
C THR A 29 4.04 -10.85 7.93
N ASN A 30 3.98 -10.90 9.25
CA ASN A 30 3.09 -11.81 9.99
C ASN A 30 1.74 -11.13 10.33
N LEU A 31 1.31 -10.14 9.55
CA LEU A 31 0.04 -9.46 9.78
C LEU A 31 -1.14 -10.38 9.45
N ASP A 32 -2.08 -10.44 10.38
CA ASP A 32 -3.40 -11.03 10.15
C ASP A 32 -4.36 -9.95 9.67
N LEU A 33 -4.60 -9.92 8.35
CA LEU A 33 -5.45 -8.91 7.72
C LEU A 33 -6.87 -8.87 8.30
N SER A 34 -7.39 -9.99 8.83
CA SER A 34 -8.73 -10.04 9.43
C SER A 34 -8.85 -9.21 10.71
N ARG A 35 -7.71 -8.83 11.31
CA ARG A 35 -7.63 -8.03 12.54
C ARG A 35 -7.20 -6.60 12.28
N CYS A 36 -6.95 -6.23 11.02
CA CYS A 36 -6.50 -4.91 10.62
C CYS A 36 -7.67 -4.09 10.06
N THR A 37 -7.81 -2.85 10.53
CA THR A 37 -8.77 -1.89 9.95
C THR A 37 -8.12 -0.98 8.91
N GLN A 38 -6.79 -0.92 8.88
CA GLN A 38 -6.01 -0.11 7.95
C GLN A 38 -4.64 -0.74 7.68
N LEU A 39 -4.10 -0.43 6.51
CA LEU A 39 -2.71 -0.73 6.12
C LEU A 39 -2.07 0.57 5.65
N THR A 40 -0.86 0.84 6.15
CA THR A 40 -0.07 2.00 5.71
C THR A 40 1.28 1.51 5.20
N PHE A 41 1.54 1.70 3.92
CA PHE A 41 2.80 1.36 3.28
C PHE A 41 3.68 2.61 3.24
N ASN A 42 4.90 2.48 3.75
CA ASN A 42 5.88 3.56 3.79
C ASN A 42 7.11 3.17 2.96
N PHE A 43 7.27 3.80 1.80
CA PHE A 43 8.46 3.64 0.96
C PHE A 43 9.41 4.79 1.27
N ARG A 44 10.59 4.47 1.84
CA ARG A 44 11.57 5.47 2.29
C ARG A 44 12.94 5.11 1.78
N ASN A 45 13.64 6.11 1.24
CA ASN A 45 15.06 6.02 0.94
C ASN A 45 15.83 6.60 2.14
N PRO A 46 16.64 5.81 2.87
CA PRO A 46 17.39 6.30 4.03
C PRO A 46 18.39 7.41 3.73
N GLY A 47 18.84 7.52 2.47
CA GLY A 47 19.74 8.57 2.00
C GLY A 47 19.03 9.80 1.44
N TYR A 48 17.70 9.86 1.49
CA TYR A 48 16.96 11.04 1.03
C TYR A 48 17.22 12.24 1.94
N SER A 49 17.67 13.35 1.36
CA SER A 49 17.80 14.64 2.05
C SER A 49 17.48 15.80 1.10
N ALA A 50 17.30 17.00 1.67
CA ALA A 50 17.05 18.19 0.88
C ALA A 50 18.27 18.59 0.03
N GLU A 51 19.48 18.32 0.52
CA GLU A 51 20.75 18.74 -0.08
C GLU A 51 21.27 17.73 -1.11
N GLN A 52 21.05 16.44 -0.88
CA GLN A 52 21.60 15.36 -1.71
C GLN A 52 20.53 14.73 -2.62
N GLY A 53 19.26 15.09 -2.41
CA GLY A 53 18.13 14.50 -3.11
C GLY A 53 17.96 13.03 -2.74
N GLY A 54 17.50 12.23 -3.71
CA GLY A 54 17.22 10.81 -3.53
C GLY A 54 15.85 10.44 -4.12
N VAL A 55 15.36 9.25 -3.77
CA VAL A 55 13.99 8.84 -4.13
C VAL A 55 13.03 9.43 -3.11
N HIS A 56 12.05 10.20 -3.56
CA HIS A 56 11.06 10.80 -2.68
C HIS A 56 10.30 9.73 -1.89
N PRO A 57 10.06 9.97 -0.58
CA PRO A 57 9.26 9.06 0.21
C PRO A 57 7.82 9.05 -0.29
N VAL A 58 7.19 7.88 -0.27
CA VAL A 58 5.79 7.67 -0.66
C VAL A 58 5.07 6.96 0.49
N GLU A 59 3.89 7.46 0.84
CA GLU A 59 2.94 6.77 1.71
C GLU A 59 1.70 6.37 0.91
N ILE A 60 1.24 5.13 1.09
CA ILE A 60 -0.01 4.62 0.53
C ILE A 60 -0.84 4.06 1.67
N ARG A 61 -2.13 4.40 1.73
CA ARG A 61 -3.05 3.89 2.73
C ARG A 61 -4.20 3.11 2.10
N LEU A 62 -4.53 2.01 2.76
CA LEU A 62 -5.74 1.25 2.52
C LEU A 62 -6.54 1.13 3.82
N VAL A 63 -7.86 1.15 3.72
CA VAL A 63 -8.77 0.89 4.84
C VAL A 63 -9.63 -0.33 4.54
N CYS A 64 -9.92 -1.11 5.58
CA CYS A 64 -10.77 -2.29 5.46
C CYS A 64 -12.21 -1.84 5.18
N GLY A 65 -12.74 -2.25 4.03
CA GLY A 65 -14.15 -2.22 3.69
C GLY A 65 -14.87 -3.46 4.22
N LEU A 66 -16.04 -3.75 3.65
CA LEU A 66 -16.81 -4.94 4.03
C LEU A 66 -16.15 -6.22 3.51
N ASP A 67 -15.81 -6.25 2.22
CA ASP A 67 -15.28 -7.42 1.52
C ASP A 67 -13.91 -7.16 0.87
N ASP A 68 -13.44 -5.91 0.90
CA ASP A 68 -12.28 -5.44 0.17
C ASP A 68 -11.53 -4.33 0.93
N TRP A 69 -10.44 -3.86 0.33
CA TRP A 69 -9.60 -2.79 0.83
C TRP A 69 -9.72 -1.57 -0.06
N LEU A 70 -10.10 -0.43 0.54
CA LEU A 70 -10.38 0.83 -0.13
C LEU A 70 -9.14 1.73 -0.12
N TRP A 71 -8.90 2.45 -1.21
CA TRP A 71 -7.86 3.50 -1.31
C TRP A 71 -8.32 4.79 -0.61
N ILE A 72 -7.44 5.44 0.16
CA ILE A 72 -7.71 6.74 0.82
C ILE A 72 -6.57 7.73 0.58
#